data_AF-A0A9P1FLF3-F1
#
_entry.id   AF-A0A9P1FLF3-F1
#
_cell.length_a   1.000
_cell.length_b   1.000
_cell.length_c   1.000
_cell.angle_alpha   90.00
_cell.angle_beta   90.00
_cell.angle_gamma   90.00
#
_symmetry.space_group_name_H-M   'P 1'
#
loop_
_entity.id
_entity.type
_entity.pdbx_description
1 polymer ?
#
loop_
_entity_poly.entity_id
_entity_poly.type
_entity_poly.pdbx_seq_one_letter_code
_entity_poly.pdbx_strand_id
1 'polypeptide(L)'
;MSDQIIIDSLPGYSRLPCNQCFFFSSAFGCRKGAKCAFCHHQVQRAYQVTRHNQRQRIRRSMGRLIEQLDVVSQQPQEIVHRLQIQALRNPYARTWCQRQIDQALEQVEAQYQARGVIIQPRRDMASCGAKLCFSV
;
A
#
# COMPACT_ATOMS: atom_id res chain seq x y z
N MET A 1 -40.05 8.28 4.38
CA MET A 1 -39.49 7.65 5.58
C MET A 1 -37.99 7.81 5.46
N SER A 2 -37.41 8.74 6.20
CA SER A 2 -35.99 9.10 6.07
C SER A 2 -35.18 8.24 7.02
N ASP A 3 -34.36 7.34 6.47
CA ASP A 3 -33.45 6.50 7.24
C ASP A 3 -32.40 7.37 7.93
N GLN A 4 -32.50 7.50 9.26
CA GLN A 4 -31.48 8.15 10.07
C GLN A 4 -30.27 7.25 10.16
N ILE A 5 -29.20 7.62 9.45
CA ILE A 5 -27.90 6.97 9.59
C ILE A 5 -27.34 7.33 10.97
N ILE A 6 -27.30 6.35 11.88
CA ILE A 6 -26.74 6.50 13.22
C ILE A 6 -25.21 6.55 13.09
N ILE A 7 -24.63 7.75 13.16
CA ILE A 7 -23.19 8.00 12.99
C ILE A 7 -22.34 7.23 14.02
N ASP A 8 -22.91 6.94 15.19
CA ASP A 8 -22.27 6.23 16.30
C ASP A 8 -21.94 4.75 16.03
N SER A 9 -22.43 4.17 14.94
CA SER A 9 -22.12 2.78 14.57
C SER A 9 -20.95 2.65 13.59
N LEU A 10 -20.31 3.75 13.20
CA LEU A 10 -19.17 3.70 12.27
C LEU A 10 -17.88 3.24 12.98
N PRO A 11 -17.20 2.19 12.46
CA PRO A 11 -15.97 1.69 13.05
C PRO A 11 -14.86 2.74 12.95
N GLY A 12 -14.49 3.35 14.09
CA GLY A 12 -13.46 4.38 14.20
C GLY A 12 -13.92 5.69 14.86
N TYR A 13 -15.22 5.88 15.06
CA TYR A 13 -15.76 7.01 15.83
C TYR A 13 -15.69 6.67 17.34
N SER A 14 -14.60 7.07 18.00
CA SER A 14 -14.53 7.04 19.46
C SER A 14 -15.44 8.14 20.03
N ARG A 15 -16.42 7.75 20.84
CA ARG A 15 -17.36 8.63 21.58
C ARG A 15 -16.67 9.46 22.68
N LEU A 16 -15.64 10.24 22.35
CA LEU A 16 -15.04 11.17 23.30
C LEU A 16 -15.48 12.59 22.94
N PRO A 17 -16.13 13.35 23.86
CA PRO A 17 -16.67 14.68 23.59
C PRO A 17 -15.61 15.78 23.44
N CYS A 18 -14.33 15.43 23.26
CA CYS A 18 -13.27 16.40 23.09
C CYS A 18 -12.18 15.92 22.12
N ASN A 19 -11.58 16.91 21.47
CA ASN A 19 -10.49 16.71 20.52
C ASN A 19 -9.26 16.16 21.26
N GLN A 20 -8.87 14.94 20.93
CA GLN A 20 -7.71 14.27 21.53
C GLN A 20 -6.41 14.95 21.09
N CYS A 21 -5.47 15.11 22.03
CA CYS A 21 -4.15 15.63 21.70
C CYS A 21 -3.35 14.60 20.90
N PHE A 22 -3.01 14.94 19.66
CA PHE A 22 -2.17 14.12 18.79
C PHE A 22 -0.79 13.79 19.39
N PHE A 23 -0.21 14.73 20.15
CA PHE A 23 1.14 14.57 20.69
C PHE A 23 1.18 13.79 22.00
N PHE A 24 0.06 13.64 22.71
CA PHE A 24 0.01 12.97 24.01
C PHE A 24 0.43 11.49 23.92
N SER A 25 0.03 10.81 22.84
CA SER A 25 0.38 9.40 22.58
C SER A 25 1.69 9.21 21.83
N SER A 26 2.41 10.30 21.47
CA SER A 26 3.69 10.22 20.79
C SER A 26 4.82 9.77 21.72
N ALA A 27 5.92 9.24 21.17
CA ALA A 27 7.07 8.79 21.96
C ALA A 27 7.68 9.89 22.85
N PHE A 28 7.55 11.16 22.44
CA PHE A 28 8.06 12.31 23.18
C PHE A 28 7.02 12.98 24.09
N GLY A 29 5.75 12.54 24.04
CA GLY A 29 4.64 13.14 24.77
C GLY A 29 4.28 14.56 24.32
N CYS A 30 3.22 15.12 24.90
CA CYS A 30 2.80 16.49 24.62
C CYS A 30 3.59 17.49 25.47
N ARG A 31 4.37 18.37 24.82
CA ARG A 31 5.19 19.40 25.50
C ARG A 31 4.38 20.43 26.29
N LYS A 32 3.10 20.61 25.95
CA LYS A 32 2.20 21.55 26.65
C LYS A 32 1.71 21.00 27.99
N GLY A 33 1.84 19.69 28.24
CA GLY A 33 1.42 19.05 29.48
C GLY A 33 -0.04 19.38 29.82
N ALA A 34 -0.29 19.78 31.07
CA ALA A 34 -1.62 20.18 31.55
C ALA A 34 -2.18 21.47 30.90
N LYS A 35 -1.33 22.27 30.23
CA LYS A 35 -1.75 23.50 29.51
C LYS A 35 -2.20 23.22 28.07
N CYS A 36 -2.29 21.95 27.67
CA CYS A 36 -2.76 21.58 26.34
C CYS A 36 -4.27 21.85 26.23
N ALA A 37 -4.70 22.56 25.19
CA ALA A 37 -6.12 22.78 24.90
C ALA A 37 -6.87 21.52 24.41
N PHE A 38 -6.14 20.41 24.24
CA PHE A 38 -6.66 19.14 23.72
C PHE A 38 -6.63 18.08 24.81
N CYS A 39 -7.57 17.15 24.77
CA CYS A 39 -7.72 16.13 25.80
C CYS A 39 -6.59 15.09 25.76
N HIS A 40 -6.03 14.82 26.94
CA HIS A 40 -4.98 13.82 27.18
C HIS A 40 -5.60 12.54 27.75
N HIS A 41 -6.38 11.82 26.95
CA HIS A 41 -6.94 10.54 27.38
C HIS A 41 -5.84 9.47 27.41
N GLN A 42 -5.81 8.68 28.50
CA GLN A 42 -5.02 7.45 28.55
C GLN A 42 -5.46 6.56 27.41
N VAL A 43 -4.63 6.50 26.36
CA VAL A 43 -4.84 5.55 25.27
C VAL A 43 -4.60 4.19 25.90
N GLN A 44 -5.67 3.42 26.14
CA GLN A 44 -5.54 1.98 26.36
C GLN A 44 -4.66 1.48 25.22
N ARG A 45 -3.42 1.10 25.58
CA ARG A 45 -2.28 0.92 24.66
C ARG A 45 -2.76 0.56 23.26
N ALA A 46 -2.72 1.54 22.36
CA ALA A 46 -3.06 1.31 20.97
C ALA A 46 -2.22 0.12 20.51
N TYR A 47 -2.91 -0.96 20.15
CA TYR A 47 -2.35 -2.19 19.63
C TYR A 47 -1.17 -1.82 18.73
N GLN A 48 0.05 -2.22 19.12
CA GLN A 48 1.17 -2.16 18.20
C GLN A 48 0.71 -2.95 16.98
N VAL A 49 0.44 -2.26 15.88
CA VAL A 49 0.24 -2.93 14.60
C VAL A 49 1.59 -3.54 14.32
N THR A 50 1.79 -4.79 14.74
CA THR A 50 3.02 -5.52 14.55
C THR A 50 3.38 -5.39 13.07
N ARG A 51 4.66 -5.17 12.76
CA ARG A 51 5.13 -4.97 11.37
C ARG A 51 4.61 -6.05 10.40
N HIS A 52 4.30 -7.24 10.92
CA HIS A 52 3.61 -8.32 10.23
C HIS A 52 2.25 -7.90 9.64
N ASN A 53 1.41 -7.21 10.42
CA ASN A 53 0.10 -6.73 9.98
C ASN A 53 0.21 -5.68 8.88
N GLN A 54 1.25 -4.85 8.88
CA GLN A 54 1.48 -3.87 7.83
C GLN A 54 1.81 -4.55 6.49
N ARG A 55 2.72 -5.55 6.48
CA ARG A 55 3.04 -6.32 5.27
C ARG A 55 1.82 -7.04 4.72
N GLN A 56 1.01 -7.64 5.59
CA GLN A 56 -0.19 -8.35 5.17
C GLN A 56 -1.25 -7.40 4.58
N ARG A 57 -1.43 -6.20 5.15
CA ARG A 57 -2.31 -5.18 4.59
C ARG A 57 -1.84 -4.73 3.21
N ILE A 58 -0.55 -4.44 3.06
CA ILE A 58 0.04 -4.06 1.77
C ILE A 58 -0.19 -5.18 0.76
N ARG A 59 0.17 -6.42 1.08
CA ARG A 59 -0.04 -7.57 0.18
C ARG A 59 -1.49 -7.72 -0.25
N ARG A 60 -2.46 -7.60 0.68
CA ARG A 60 -3.89 -7.65 0.36
C ARG A 60 -4.32 -6.49 -0.53
N SER A 61 -3.86 -5.27 -0.24
CA SER A 61 -4.16 -4.08 -1.03
C SER A 61 -3.63 -4.21 -2.46
N MET A 62 -2.39 -4.68 -2.60
CA MET A 62 -1.74 -4.88 -3.87
C MET A 62 -2.39 -6.01 -4.68
N GLY A 63 -2.74 -7.13 -4.01
CA GLY A 63 -3.46 -8.25 -4.64
C GLY A 63 -4.79 -7.82 -5.26
N ARG A 64 -5.58 -6.99 -4.57
CA ARG A 64 -6.84 -6.46 -5.13
C ARG A 64 -6.63 -5.61 -6.38
N LEU A 65 -5.57 -4.80 -6.42
CA LEU A 65 -5.27 -3.97 -7.59
C LEU A 65 -4.88 -4.85 -8.79
N ILE A 66 -4.12 -5.93 -8.57
CA ILE A 66 -3.78 -6.87 -9.65
C ILE A 66 -5.02 -7.63 -10.13
N GLU A 67 -5.87 -8.10 -9.22
CA GLU A 67 -7.13 -8.76 -9.59
C GLU A 67 -8.04 -7.85 -10.43
N GLN A 68 -8.06 -6.55 -10.11
CA GLN A 68 -8.76 -5.55 -10.92
C GLN A 68 -8.13 -5.35 -12.31
N LEU A 69 -6.84 -5.64 -12.52
CA LEU A 69 -6.26 -5.60 -13.87
C LEU A 69 -6.69 -6.80 -14.72
N ASP A 70 -6.84 -7.97 -14.09
CA ASP A 70 -7.17 -9.23 -14.76
C ASP A 70 -8.64 -9.25 -15.24
N VAL A 71 -9.54 -8.67 -14.45
CA VAL A 71 -10.96 -8.54 -14.81
C VAL A 71 -11.16 -7.32 -15.70
N VAL A 72 -11.05 -7.48 -17.03
CA VAL A 72 -11.39 -6.53 -18.14
C VAL A 72 -11.70 -5.12 -17.64
N SER A 73 -10.72 -4.46 -17.04
CA SER A 73 -10.98 -3.20 -16.38
C SER A 73 -11.14 -2.13 -17.43
N GLN A 74 -12.14 -1.28 -17.25
CA GLN A 74 -12.37 -0.12 -18.10
C GLN A 74 -11.21 0.89 -18.01
N GLN A 75 -10.35 0.81 -16.98
CA GLN A 75 -9.27 1.77 -16.73
C GLN A 75 -7.99 1.08 -16.23
N PRO A 76 -7.28 0.32 -17.09
CA PRO A 76 -6.05 -0.37 -16.69
C PRO A 76 -4.93 0.62 -16.32
N GLN A 77 -4.89 1.79 -16.98
CA GLN A 77 -3.86 2.81 -16.72
C GLN A 77 -3.92 3.38 -15.30
N GLU A 78 -5.13 3.65 -14.80
CA GLU A 78 -5.33 4.17 -13.45
C GLU A 78 -4.90 3.14 -12.39
N ILE A 79 -5.19 1.86 -12.63
CA ILE A 79 -4.77 0.79 -11.72
C ILE A 79 -3.25 0.64 -11.73
N VAL A 80 -2.61 0.65 -12.91
CA VAL A 80 -1.15 0.65 -13.03
C VAL A 80 -0.53 1.84 -12.30
N HIS A 81 -1.10 3.04 -12.45
CA HIS A 81 -0.63 4.23 -11.76
C HIS A 81 -0.70 4.07 -10.22
N ARG A 82 -1.80 3.51 -9.70
CA ARG A 82 -1.93 3.20 -8.26
C ARG A 82 -0.91 2.17 -7.78
N LEU A 83 -0.67 1.12 -8.56
CA LEU A 83 0.38 0.12 -8.28
C LEU A 83 1.76 0.79 -8.20
N GLN A 84 2.08 1.67 -9.15
CA GLN A 84 3.33 2.42 -9.18
C GLN A 84 3.50 3.33 -7.97
N ILE A 85 2.47 4.10 -7.59
CA ILE A 85 2.51 4.95 -6.39
C ILE A 85 2.78 4.11 -5.13
N GLN A 86 2.11 2.96 -4.99
CA GLN A 86 2.31 2.08 -3.83
C GLN A 86 3.74 1.48 -3.80
N ALA A 87 4.26 1.07 -4.95
CA ALA A 87 5.62 0.58 -5.09
C ALA A 87 6.68 1.65 -4.76
N LEU A 88 6.45 2.90 -5.17
CA LEU A 88 7.35 4.02 -4.85
C LEU A 88 7.37 4.34 -3.34
N ARG A 89 6.22 4.24 -2.68
CA ARG A 89 6.08 4.55 -1.24
C ARG A 89 6.57 3.43 -0.33
N ASN A 90 6.63 2.18 -0.81
CA ASN A 90 6.91 1.04 0.04
C ASN A 90 7.86 0.01 -0.62
N PRO A 91 9.08 -0.20 -0.08
CA PRO A 91 10.04 -1.16 -0.63
C PRO A 91 9.50 -2.59 -0.74
N TYR A 92 8.69 -3.03 0.23
CA TYR A 92 8.07 -4.35 0.17
C TYR A 92 7.05 -4.46 -0.97
N ALA A 93 6.23 -3.43 -1.18
CA ALA A 93 5.29 -3.40 -2.31
C ALA A 93 6.04 -3.47 -3.65
N ARG A 94 7.16 -2.75 -3.78
CA ARG A 94 8.01 -2.80 -4.99
C ARG A 94 8.53 -4.21 -5.27
N THR A 95 9.19 -4.84 -4.29
CA THR A 95 9.70 -6.22 -4.46
C THR A 95 8.58 -7.20 -4.76
N TRP A 96 7.42 -7.03 -4.13
CA TRP A 96 6.27 -7.89 -4.39
C TRP A 96 5.74 -7.73 -5.82
N CYS A 97 5.56 -6.50 -6.31
CA CYS A 97 5.13 -6.24 -7.69
C CYS A 97 6.12 -6.83 -8.70
N GLN A 98 7.42 -6.63 -8.49
CA GLN A 98 8.46 -7.15 -9.38
C GLN A 98 8.34 -8.67 -9.52
N ARG A 99 8.22 -9.40 -8.40
CA ARG A 99 8.04 -10.86 -8.43
C ARG A 99 6.80 -11.31 -9.17
N GLN A 100 5.70 -10.55 -9.09
CA GLN A 100 4.48 -10.87 -9.85
C GLN A 100 4.67 -10.66 -11.36
N ILE A 101 5.37 -9.60 -11.76
CA ILE A 101 5.70 -9.33 -13.16
C ILE A 101 6.61 -10.44 -13.71
N ASP A 102 7.68 -10.78 -12.97
CA ASP A 102 8.62 -11.82 -13.37
C ASP A 102 7.90 -13.18 -13.57
N GLN A 103 7.03 -13.57 -12.63
CA GLN A 103 6.22 -14.78 -12.74
C GLN A 103 5.26 -14.76 -13.94
N ALA A 104 4.63 -13.61 -14.22
CA ALA A 104 3.73 -13.48 -15.35
C ALA A 104 4.50 -13.57 -16.69
N LEU A 105 5.70 -12.99 -16.77
CA LEU A 105 6.56 -13.10 -17.94
C LEU A 105 7.00 -14.55 -18.16
N GLU A 106 7.44 -15.25 -17.12
CA GLU A 106 7.80 -16.67 -17.19
C GLU A 106 6.63 -17.54 -17.70
N GLN A 107 5.41 -17.28 -17.22
CA GLN A 107 4.21 -17.98 -17.68
C GLN A 107 3.91 -17.72 -19.15
N VAL A 108 4.01 -16.47 -19.59
CA VAL A 108 3.81 -16.08 -20.99
C VAL A 108 4.87 -16.74 -21.88
N GLU A 109 6.15 -16.70 -21.49
CA GLU A 109 7.23 -17.37 -22.20
C GLU A 109 6.99 -18.88 -22.34
N ALA A 110 6.59 -19.55 -21.26
CA ALA A 110 6.25 -20.97 -21.27
C ALA A 110 5.07 -21.29 -22.22
N GLN A 111 4.04 -20.43 -22.24
CA GLN A 111 2.89 -20.59 -23.15
C GLN A 111 3.30 -20.46 -24.62
N TYR A 112 4.19 -19.53 -24.96
CA TYR A 112 4.69 -19.38 -26.33
C TYR A 112 5.60 -20.52 -26.75
N GLN A 113 6.47 -21.00 -25.86
CA GLN A 113 7.32 -22.17 -26.11
C GLN A 113 6.47 -23.42 -26.37
N ALA A 114 5.40 -23.64 -25.59
CA ALA A 114 4.46 -24.74 -25.80
C ALA A 114 3.75 -24.68 -27.17
N ARG A 115 3.60 -23.48 -27.75
CA ARG A 115 3.03 -23.25 -29.08
C ARG A 115 4.07 -23.31 -30.21
N GLY A 116 5.33 -23.62 -29.91
CA GLY A 116 6.41 -23.67 -30.89
C GLY A 116 6.84 -22.29 -31.42
N VAL A 117 6.45 -21.20 -30.75
CA VAL A 117 6.83 -19.85 -31.13
C VAL A 117 8.17 -19.51 -30.48
N ILE A 118 9.21 -19.31 -31.30
CA ILE A 118 10.53 -18.89 -30.83
C ILE A 118 10.49 -17.38 -30.54
N ILE A 119 10.39 -17.01 -29.26
CA ILE A 119 10.58 -15.61 -28.84
C ILE A 119 12.09 -15.34 -28.88
N GLN A 120 12.56 -14.61 -29.88
CA GLN A 120 13.93 -14.10 -29.83
C GLN A 120 14.01 -12.98 -28.78
N PRO A 121 14.98 -13.02 -27.85
CA PRO A 121 15.17 -11.92 -26.90
C PRO A 121 15.48 -10.65 -27.69
N ARG A 122 14.71 -9.58 -27.46
CA ARG A 122 15.04 -8.24 -27.98
C ARG A 122 16.42 -7.85 -27.41
N ARG A 123 17.46 -7.92 -28.24
CA ARG A 123 18.85 -7.62 -27.88
C ARG A 123 19.15 -6.11 -27.73
N ASP A 124 18.14 -5.26 -27.63
CA ASP A 124 18.30 -3.82 -27.87
C ASP A 124 18.47 -2.93 -26.62
N MET A 125 18.71 -3.46 -25.42
CA MET A 125 18.92 -2.62 -24.23
C MET A 125 20.14 -2.98 -23.36
N ALA A 126 21.19 -3.56 -23.95
CA ALA A 126 22.46 -3.81 -23.26
C ALA A 126 23.39 -2.58 -23.14
N SER A 127 22.88 -1.34 -23.11
CA SER A 127 23.76 -0.14 -23.11
C SER A 127 23.26 1.09 -22.33
N CYS A 128 22.45 0.94 -21.29
CA CYS A 128 22.34 1.98 -20.26
C CYS A 128 22.86 1.45 -18.93
N GLY A 129 24.14 1.70 -18.71
CA GLY A 129 24.89 1.28 -17.55
C GLY A 129 24.23 1.68 -16.23
N ALA A 130 24.27 0.74 -15.30
CA ALA A 130 23.95 0.91 -13.90
C ALA A 130 24.76 2.08 -13.29
N LYS A 131 24.16 3.27 -13.21
CA LYS A 131 24.50 4.32 -12.25
C LYS A 131 23.21 4.98 -11.76
N LEU A 132 22.46 4.25 -10.93
CA LEU A 132 21.51 4.89 -10.01
C LEU A 132 22.32 5.57 -8.91
N CYS A 133 22.79 6.78 -9.18
CA CYS A 133 23.20 7.72 -8.15
C CYS A 133 21.93 8.17 -7.41
N PHE A 134 21.69 7.61 -6.23
CA PHE A 134 20.86 8.25 -5.22
C PHE A 134 21.75 9.27 -4.49
N SER A 135 21.59 10.55 -4.81
CA SER A 135 22.10 11.64 -3.99
C SER A 135 20.95 12.18 -3.12
N VAL A 136 21.31 12.33 -1.85
CA VAL A 136 20.58 12.75 -0.64
C VAL A 136 19.51 13.81 -0.85
#